data_AF-A0A3G8M4T4-F1
#
_entry.id   AF-A0A3G8M4T4-F1
#
_cell.length_a   1.000
_cell.length_b   1.000
_cell.length_c   1.000
_cell.angle_alpha   90.00
_cell.angle_beta   90.00
_cell.angle_gamma   90.00
#
_symmetry.space_group_name_H-M   'P 1'
#
loop_
_entity.id
_entity.type
_entity.pdbx_description
1 polymer ?
#
loop_
_entity_poly.entity_id
_entity_poly.type
_entity_poly.pdbx_seq_one_letter_code
_entity_poly.pdbx_strand_id
1 'polypeptide(L)'
;MNYKQIARWVGVCISAVSVLFAILTYLGVWNEWRGDNALADVAARFDSSYSKDAGRPVRPGDNAWPALMRVIASYSNAQLPTGREPKVFARFAAIASAQNDRGEWTAPTTSVVLLYREWPAPGTGEVPPRDFVIVGTIGDLHNWIQWDKSDFDYFTRNILFGALSAVVGLFLALPDDRKRADGGS
;
A
#
# COMPACT_ATOMS: atom_id res chain seq x y z
N MET A 1 35.50 -14.50 -20.74
CA MET A 1 35.24 -13.66 -19.54
C MET A 1 35.30 -14.56 -18.33
N ASN A 2 36.10 -14.23 -17.30
CA ASN A 2 36.34 -15.12 -16.15
C ASN A 2 35.10 -15.14 -15.23
N TYR A 3 34.56 -16.32 -14.94
CA TYR A 3 33.37 -16.53 -14.10
C TYR A 3 33.48 -15.82 -12.74
N LYS A 4 34.70 -15.70 -12.18
CA LYS A 4 34.96 -14.95 -10.94
C LYS A 4 34.71 -13.45 -11.08
N GLN A 5 35.10 -12.87 -12.22
CA GLN A 5 34.90 -11.45 -12.50
C GLN A 5 33.42 -11.15 -12.68
N ILE A 6 32.67 -12.06 -13.32
CA ILE A 6 31.22 -11.98 -13.44
C ILE A 6 30.57 -12.00 -12.05
N ALA A 7 30.91 -12.98 -11.19
CA ALA A 7 30.35 -13.09 -9.84
C ALA A 7 30.62 -11.83 -8.99
N ARG A 8 31.83 -11.26 -9.08
CA ARG A 8 32.16 -10.00 -8.38
C ARG A 8 31.31 -8.83 -8.87
N TRP A 9 31.18 -8.66 -10.19
CA TRP A 9 30.34 -7.60 -10.75
C TRP A 9 28.86 -7.77 -10.40
N VAL A 10 28.34 -9.01 -10.42
CA VAL A 10 26.98 -9.31 -9.98
C VAL A 10 26.79 -8.91 -8.52
N GLY A 11 27.73 -9.26 -7.63
CA GLY A 11 27.69 -8.84 -6.23
C GLY A 11 27.66 -7.32 -6.06
N VAL A 12 28.53 -6.59 -6.77
CA VAL A 12 28.57 -5.12 -6.75
C VAL A 12 27.26 -4.52 -7.26
N CYS A 13 26.72 -5.03 -8.37
CA CYS A 13 25.46 -4.56 -8.93
C CYS A 13 24.29 -4.79 -7.96
N ILE A 14 24.20 -5.98 -7.35
CA ILE A 14 23.15 -6.27 -6.37
C ILE A 14 23.28 -5.34 -5.16
N SER A 15 24.48 -5.15 -4.61
CA SER A 15 24.68 -4.21 -3.49
C SER A 15 24.28 -2.77 -3.85
N ALA A 16 24.67 -2.29 -5.03
CA ALA A 16 24.31 -0.94 -5.48
C ALA A 16 22.79 -0.79 -5.64
N VAL A 17 22.11 -1.78 -6.22
CA VAL A 17 20.65 -1.80 -6.34
C VAL A 17 19.98 -1.84 -4.97
N SER A 18 20.48 -2.65 -4.02
CA SER A 18 19.95 -2.69 -2.65
C SER A 18 20.06 -1.35 -1.93
N VAL A 19 21.19 -0.64 -2.06
CA VAL A 19 21.36 0.70 -1.49
C VAL A 19 20.39 1.69 -2.12
N LEU A 20 20.27 1.69 -3.45
CA LEU A 20 19.31 2.56 -4.15
C LEU A 20 17.87 2.27 -3.70
N PHE A 21 17.50 1.01 -3.59
CA PHE A 21 16.19 0.58 -3.15
C PHE A 21 15.89 1.03 -1.70
N ALA A 22 16.88 0.95 -0.80
CA ALA A 22 16.77 1.46 0.56
C ALA A 22 16.57 2.99 0.60
N ILE A 23 17.31 3.74 -0.23
CA ILE A 23 17.14 5.20 -0.36
C ILE A 23 15.72 5.54 -0.85
N LEU A 24 15.23 4.87 -1.90
CA LEU A 24 13.88 5.08 -2.43
C LEU A 24 12.80 4.75 -1.40
N THR A 25 13.03 3.74 -0.56
CA THR A 25 12.15 3.40 0.56
C THR A 25 12.13 4.49 1.61
N TYR A 26 13.30 4.99 2.01
CA TYR A 26 13.41 6.06 2.99
C TYR A 26 12.74 7.36 2.51
N LEU A 27 12.87 7.68 1.22
CA LEU A 27 12.23 8.83 0.60
C LEU A 27 10.71 8.67 0.39
N GLY A 28 10.15 7.48 0.63
CA GLY A 28 8.73 7.21 0.45
C GLY A 28 8.27 7.11 -1.01
N VAL A 29 9.20 6.95 -1.97
CA VAL A 29 8.89 6.85 -3.40
C VAL A 29 7.97 5.67 -3.69
N TRP A 30 8.16 4.56 -2.97
CA TRP A 30 7.31 3.39 -3.11
C TRP A 30 5.87 3.65 -2.66
N ASN A 31 5.67 4.45 -1.61
CA ASN A 31 4.33 4.80 -1.12
C ASN A 31 3.59 5.65 -2.14
N GLU A 32 4.29 6.61 -2.77
CA GLU A 32 3.73 7.43 -3.84
C GLU A 32 3.36 6.56 -5.06
N TRP A 33 4.28 5.71 -5.52
CA TRP A 33 4.05 4.85 -6.67
C TRP A 33 2.93 3.83 -6.45
N ARG A 34 2.79 3.32 -5.22
CA ARG A 34 1.69 2.41 -4.82
C ARG A 34 0.34 3.11 -4.65
N GLY A 35 0.31 4.45 -4.64
CA GLY A 35 -0.89 5.27 -4.42
C GLY A 35 -1.27 5.46 -2.94
N ASP A 36 -0.37 5.16 -2.01
CA ASP A 36 -0.66 5.15 -0.56
C ASP A 36 -0.88 6.57 -0.02
N ASN A 37 -0.24 7.57 -0.62
CA ASN A 37 -0.47 8.97 -0.30
C ASN A 37 -1.89 9.39 -0.71
N ALA A 38 -2.32 9.03 -1.93
CA ALA A 38 -3.68 9.33 -2.40
C ALA A 38 -4.75 8.59 -1.58
N LEU A 39 -4.45 7.38 -1.11
CA LEU A 39 -5.32 6.63 -0.20
C LEU A 39 -5.39 7.27 1.19
N ALA A 40 -4.27 7.74 1.74
CA ALA A 40 -4.26 8.49 3.00
C ALA A 40 -5.07 9.79 2.91
N ASP A 41 -4.99 10.50 1.78
CA ASP A 41 -5.81 11.69 1.53
C ASP A 41 -7.30 11.37 1.49
N VAL A 42 -7.69 10.21 0.93
CA VAL A 42 -9.07 9.73 0.96
C VAL A 42 -9.54 9.46 2.40
N ALA A 43 -8.73 8.78 3.20
CA ALA A 43 -9.06 8.50 4.60
C ALA A 43 -9.22 9.81 5.40
N ALA A 44 -8.26 10.72 5.29
CA ALA A 44 -8.31 12.04 5.94
C ALA A 44 -9.53 12.86 5.50
N ARG A 45 -9.89 12.79 4.22
CA ARG A 45 -11.10 13.44 3.70
C ARG A 45 -12.36 12.87 4.32
N PHE A 46 -12.42 11.56 4.50
CA PHE A 46 -13.58 10.88 5.08
C PHE A 46 -13.68 11.11 6.60
N ASP A 47 -12.58 11.34 7.30
CA ASP A 47 -12.60 11.72 8.72
C ASP A 47 -13.35 13.03 8.95
N SER A 48 -13.19 13.99 8.04
CA SER A 48 -13.83 15.29 8.16
C SER A 48 -15.34 15.16 8.03
N SER A 49 -16.09 15.60 9.04
CA SER A 49 -17.55 15.59 8.98
C SER A 49 -18.14 16.76 8.17
N TYR A 50 -17.39 17.86 8.02
CA TYR A 50 -17.92 19.14 7.53
C TYR A 50 -17.11 19.78 6.39
N SER A 51 -16.01 19.19 5.93
CA SER A 51 -15.30 19.74 4.77
C SER A 51 -16.15 19.63 3.51
N LYS A 52 -15.98 20.57 2.57
CA LYS A 52 -16.69 20.58 1.29
C LYS A 52 -16.52 19.27 0.50
N ASP A 53 -15.38 18.60 0.69
CA ASP A 53 -15.03 17.36 0.00
C ASP A 53 -15.24 16.10 0.86
N ALA A 54 -15.71 16.23 2.10
CA ALA A 54 -15.94 15.13 3.04
C ALA A 54 -16.85 14.02 2.51
N GLY A 55 -17.78 14.38 1.62
CA GLY A 55 -18.72 13.47 0.98
C GLY A 55 -18.29 13.01 -0.42
N ARG A 56 -17.12 13.43 -0.93
CA ARG A 56 -16.73 13.13 -2.31
C ARG A 56 -16.40 11.63 -2.45
N PRO A 57 -17.19 10.87 -3.23
CA PRO A 57 -16.90 9.46 -3.46
C PRO A 57 -15.61 9.27 -4.27
N VAL A 58 -14.99 8.11 -4.11
CA VAL A 58 -13.85 7.65 -4.93
C VAL A 58 -14.37 6.73 -6.03
N ARG A 59 -13.81 6.83 -7.23
CA ARG A 59 -14.23 6.07 -8.42
C ARG A 59 -13.04 5.38 -9.11
N PRO A 60 -13.26 4.37 -9.98
CA PRO A 60 -12.22 3.68 -10.73
C PRO A 60 -11.18 4.55 -11.46
N GLY A 61 -11.56 5.76 -11.88
CA GLY A 61 -10.65 6.70 -12.54
C GLY A 61 -9.82 7.57 -11.60
N ASP A 62 -10.06 7.55 -10.29
CA ASP A 62 -9.29 8.34 -9.33
C ASP A 62 -7.96 7.65 -9.00
N ASN A 63 -6.89 8.43 -8.81
CA ASN A 63 -5.54 7.92 -8.50
C ASN A 63 -5.50 7.04 -7.22
N ALA A 64 -6.40 7.27 -6.27
CA ALA A 64 -6.48 6.50 -5.03
C ALA A 64 -7.13 5.12 -5.21
N TRP A 65 -7.85 4.89 -6.33
CA TRP A 65 -8.67 3.69 -6.50
C TRP A 65 -7.88 2.37 -6.47
N PRO A 66 -6.72 2.24 -7.15
CA PRO A 66 -5.97 0.99 -7.12
C PRO A 66 -5.48 0.64 -5.70
N ALA A 67 -4.94 1.63 -4.97
CA ALA A 67 -4.50 1.46 -3.60
C ALA A 67 -5.65 1.10 -2.67
N LEU A 68 -6.78 1.80 -2.82
CA LEU A 68 -8.00 1.55 -2.06
C LEU A 68 -8.52 0.12 -2.27
N MET A 69 -8.66 -0.31 -3.52
CA MET A 69 -9.13 -1.67 -3.82
C MET A 69 -8.16 -2.73 -3.32
N ARG A 70 -6.85 -2.47 -3.36
CA ARG A 70 -5.82 -3.36 -2.78
C ARG A 70 -6.04 -3.54 -1.27
N VAL A 71 -6.19 -2.45 -0.50
CA VAL A 71 -6.37 -2.58 0.95
C VAL A 71 -7.71 -3.21 1.32
N ILE A 72 -8.80 -2.91 0.60
CA ILE A 72 -10.09 -3.55 0.82
C ILE A 72 -10.00 -5.04 0.53
N ALA A 73 -9.41 -5.44 -0.60
CA ALA A 73 -9.29 -6.84 -0.98
C ALA A 73 -8.40 -7.65 -0.01
N SER A 74 -7.36 -7.03 0.55
CA SER A 74 -6.43 -7.71 1.46
C SER A 74 -6.92 -7.78 2.91
N TYR A 75 -7.58 -6.72 3.41
CA TYR A 75 -7.83 -6.57 4.86
C TYR A 75 -9.31 -6.46 5.24
N SER A 76 -10.22 -6.29 4.28
CA SER A 76 -11.66 -6.35 4.59
C SER A 76 -12.12 -7.79 4.79
N ASN A 77 -12.96 -8.01 5.79
CA ASN A 77 -13.66 -9.29 5.99
C ASN A 77 -14.92 -9.43 5.12
N ALA A 78 -15.24 -8.42 4.31
CA ALA A 78 -16.45 -8.43 3.49
C ALA A 78 -16.32 -9.37 2.29
N GLN A 79 -17.38 -10.13 2.01
CA GLN A 79 -17.46 -10.96 0.82
C GLN A 79 -17.79 -10.08 -0.38
N LEU A 80 -16.79 -9.83 -1.22
CA LEU A 80 -16.96 -9.06 -2.45
C LEU A 80 -17.58 -9.94 -3.56
N PRO A 81 -18.67 -9.50 -4.23
CA PRO A 81 -19.21 -10.15 -5.41
C PRO A 81 -18.14 -10.36 -6.49
N THR A 82 -17.99 -11.60 -6.96
CA THR A 82 -16.98 -11.96 -7.98
C THR A 82 -17.42 -11.67 -9.42
N GLY A 83 -18.73 -11.49 -9.66
CA GLY A 83 -19.30 -11.23 -10.99
C GLY A 83 -19.67 -9.78 -11.25
N ARG A 84 -19.31 -8.85 -10.36
CA ARG A 84 -19.64 -7.42 -10.49
C ARG A 84 -18.46 -6.57 -10.06
N GLU A 85 -18.19 -5.51 -10.82
CA GLU A 85 -17.14 -4.57 -10.49
C GLU A 85 -17.69 -3.42 -9.64
N PRO A 86 -16.98 -3.03 -8.56
CA PRO A 86 -17.35 -1.84 -7.80
C PRO A 86 -17.14 -0.59 -8.66
N LYS A 87 -18.11 0.32 -8.63
CA LYS A 87 -18.08 1.58 -9.38
C LYS A 87 -17.80 2.79 -8.50
N VAL A 88 -18.10 2.70 -7.21
CA VAL A 88 -17.99 3.81 -6.28
C VAL A 88 -17.59 3.30 -4.90
N PHE A 89 -16.68 4.01 -4.24
CA PHE A 89 -16.41 3.89 -2.82
C PHE A 89 -16.85 5.16 -2.12
N ALA A 90 -17.64 5.03 -1.06
CA ALA A 90 -18.21 6.14 -0.33
C ALA A 90 -18.32 5.81 1.16
N ARG A 91 -18.65 6.82 1.97
CA ARG A 91 -19.04 6.65 3.37
C ARG A 91 -20.52 6.97 3.54
N PHE A 92 -21.16 6.37 4.54
CA PHE A 92 -22.47 6.82 4.98
C PHE A 92 -22.39 8.18 5.68
N ALA A 93 -23.55 8.81 5.90
CA ALA A 93 -23.63 9.97 6.78
C ALA A 93 -23.26 9.57 8.21
N ALA A 94 -22.39 10.35 8.85
CA ALA A 94 -22.01 10.14 10.24
C ALA A 94 -23.24 10.31 11.15
N ILE A 95 -23.56 9.29 11.96
CA ILE A 95 -24.66 9.34 12.93
C ILE A 95 -24.16 9.89 14.28
N ALA A 96 -22.90 9.62 14.62
CA ALA A 96 -22.24 10.12 15.82
C ALA A 96 -20.83 10.63 15.46
N SER A 97 -20.47 11.80 15.97
CA SER A 97 -19.16 12.43 15.78
C SER A 97 -18.55 12.77 17.14
N ALA A 98 -17.23 12.62 17.27
CA ALA A 98 -16.46 13.05 18.43
C ALA A 98 -15.43 14.10 18.01
N GLN A 99 -15.18 15.08 18.87
CA GLN A 99 -14.16 16.09 18.63
C GLN A 99 -12.79 15.52 19.02
N ASN A 100 -11.82 15.59 18.12
CA ASN A 100 -10.44 15.22 18.43
C ASN A 100 -9.73 16.33 19.23
N ASP A 101 -8.52 16.06 19.73
CA ASP A 101 -7.72 17.01 20.51
C ASP A 101 -7.37 18.32 19.76
N ARG A 102 -7.56 18.33 18.44
CA ARG A 102 -7.34 19.49 17.57
C ARG A 102 -8.63 20.29 17.29
N GLY A 103 -9.74 19.89 17.91
CA GLY A 103 -11.03 20.55 17.73
C GLY A 103 -11.80 20.11 16.49
N GLU A 104 -11.34 19.09 15.75
CA GLU A 104 -11.99 18.60 14.53
C GLU A 104 -12.95 17.45 14.85
N TRP A 105 -14.16 17.52 14.28
CA TRP A 105 -15.17 16.48 14.43
C TRP A 105 -14.90 15.30 13.50
N THR A 106 -14.54 14.17 14.10
CA THR A 106 -14.26 12.90 13.42
C THR A 106 -15.31 11.86 13.77
N ALA A 107 -15.55 10.92 12.86
CA ALA A 107 -16.54 9.85 13.04
C ALA A 107 -15.96 8.51 12.57
N PRO A 108 -14.97 7.94 13.28
CA PRO A 108 -14.24 6.76 12.85
C PRO A 108 -15.13 5.52 12.68
N THR A 109 -16.25 5.45 13.41
CA THR A 109 -17.22 4.36 13.32
C THR A 109 -18.16 4.46 12.10
N THR A 110 -18.06 5.53 11.32
CA THR A 110 -18.87 5.69 10.10
C THR A 110 -18.55 4.57 9.12
N SER A 111 -19.57 3.86 8.69
CA SER A 111 -19.41 2.77 7.75
C SER A 111 -19.01 3.27 6.36
N VAL A 112 -18.06 2.58 5.74
CA VAL A 112 -17.63 2.76 4.35
C VAL A 112 -18.17 1.64 3.48
N VAL A 113 -18.53 1.97 2.24
CA VAL A 113 -19.25 1.09 1.31
C VAL A 113 -18.62 1.08 -0.07
N LEU A 114 -18.64 -0.10 -0.69
CA LEU A 114 -18.48 -0.25 -2.13
C LEU A 114 -19.86 -0.36 -2.78
N LEU A 115 -20.12 0.46 -3.79
CA LEU A 115 -21.32 0.40 -4.60
C LEU A 115 -20.99 -0.19 -5.98
N TYR A 116 -21.87 -1.06 -6.45
CA TYR A 116 -21.78 -1.75 -7.75
C TYR A 116 -22.60 -1.04 -8.84
N ARG A 117 -23.03 0.19 -8.56
CA ARG A 117 -23.73 1.10 -9.46
C ARG A 117 -23.16 2.51 -9.33
N GLU A 118 -23.42 3.34 -10.33
CA GLU A 118 -23.03 4.74 -10.28
C GLU A 118 -23.81 5.50 -9.21
N TRP A 119 -23.10 6.36 -8.48
CA TRP A 119 -23.66 7.18 -7.42
C TRP A 119 -22.83 8.47 -7.22
N PRO A 120 -23.48 9.62 -6.95
CA PRO A 120 -24.92 9.86 -7.16
C PRO A 120 -25.23 9.87 -8.67
N ALA A 121 -26.24 9.10 -9.10
CA ALA A 121 -26.68 9.10 -10.51
C ALA A 121 -28.01 9.87 -10.65
N PRO A 122 -28.15 10.75 -11.67
CA PRO A 122 -29.36 11.54 -11.88
C PRO A 122 -30.61 10.65 -11.97
N GLY A 123 -31.68 11.00 -11.25
CA GLY A 123 -32.95 10.26 -11.28
C GLY A 123 -32.91 8.89 -10.57
N THR A 124 -31.79 8.51 -9.97
CA THR A 124 -31.70 7.29 -9.19
C THR A 124 -31.87 7.64 -7.71
N GLY A 125 -32.96 7.14 -7.11
CA GLY A 125 -33.25 7.31 -5.69
C GLY A 125 -32.30 6.47 -4.81
N GLU A 126 -32.82 6.02 -3.66
CA GLU A 126 -32.07 5.21 -2.69
C GLU A 126 -31.33 4.02 -3.35
N VAL A 127 -30.14 3.72 -2.82
CA VAL A 127 -29.32 2.61 -3.28
C VAL A 127 -29.88 1.33 -2.67
N PRO A 128 -30.36 0.35 -3.47
CA PRO A 128 -30.93 -0.87 -2.91
C PRO A 128 -29.83 -1.72 -2.26
N PRO A 129 -30.15 -2.52 -1.22
CA PRO A 129 -29.17 -3.34 -0.48
C PRO A 129 -28.31 -4.27 -1.32
N ARG A 130 -28.81 -4.72 -2.48
CA ARG A 130 -28.07 -5.61 -3.40
C ARG A 130 -26.94 -4.91 -4.17
N ASP A 131 -26.96 -3.58 -4.22
CA ASP A 131 -26.04 -2.76 -5.02
C ASP A 131 -24.94 -2.12 -4.19
N PHE A 132 -24.88 -2.39 -2.88
CA PHE A 132 -23.78 -1.98 -2.03
C PHE A 132 -23.31 -3.12 -1.12
N VAL A 133 -22.05 -3.05 -0.70
CA VAL A 133 -21.44 -3.90 0.32
C VAL A 133 -20.75 -2.98 1.31
N ILE A 134 -21.08 -3.14 2.59
CA ILE A 134 -20.35 -2.48 3.67
C ILE A 134 -19.03 -3.23 3.83
N VAL A 135 -17.92 -2.53 3.61
CA VAL A 135 -16.58 -3.15 3.66
C VAL A 135 -15.90 -2.94 5.01
N GLY A 136 -16.35 -1.96 5.80
CA GLY A 136 -15.82 -1.66 7.12
C GLY A 136 -16.24 -0.28 7.58
N THR A 137 -15.41 0.32 8.42
CA THR A 137 -15.54 1.68 8.93
C THR A 137 -14.37 2.57 8.49
N ILE A 138 -14.45 3.87 8.72
CA ILE A 138 -13.33 4.79 8.48
C ILE A 138 -12.13 4.42 9.38
N GLY A 139 -12.38 4.01 10.62
CA GLY A 139 -11.35 3.49 11.52
C GLY A 139 -10.67 2.25 10.95
N ASP A 140 -11.45 1.32 10.36
CA ASP A 140 -10.87 0.15 9.68
C ASP A 140 -10.02 0.57 8.48
N LEU A 141 -10.44 1.56 7.70
CA LEU A 141 -9.66 2.08 6.57
C LEU A 141 -8.28 2.60 7.02
N HIS A 142 -8.21 3.34 8.14
CA HIS A 142 -6.93 3.77 8.72
C HIS A 142 -6.07 2.58 9.14
N ASN A 143 -6.67 1.59 9.81
CA ASN A 143 -5.96 0.37 10.21
C ASN A 143 -5.43 -0.40 9.00
N TRP A 144 -6.22 -0.56 7.94
CA TRP A 144 -5.81 -1.23 6.71
C TRP A 144 -4.65 -0.51 6.02
N ILE A 145 -4.67 0.83 5.98
CA ILE A 145 -3.55 1.62 5.44
C ILE A 145 -2.27 1.40 6.27
N GLN A 146 -2.40 1.36 7.59
CA GLN A 146 -1.25 1.11 8.47
C GLN A 146 -0.70 -0.31 8.31
N TRP A 147 -1.57 -1.31 8.21
CA TRP A 147 -1.17 -2.70 7.97
C TRP A 147 -0.52 -2.88 6.60
N ASP A 148 -1.10 -2.30 5.54
CA ASP A 148 -0.54 -2.34 4.18
C ASP A 148 0.88 -1.73 4.12
N LYS A 149 1.10 -0.61 4.81
CA LYS A 149 2.43 0.01 4.95
C LYS A 149 3.40 -0.89 5.72
N SER A 150 2.97 -1.44 6.85
CA SER A 150 3.79 -2.32 7.68
C SER A 150 4.19 -3.59 6.92
N ASP A 151 3.25 -4.22 6.22
CA ASP A 151 3.48 -5.43 5.43
C ASP A 151 4.46 -5.16 4.28
N PHE A 152 4.32 -4.02 3.62
CA PHE A 152 5.25 -3.61 2.57
C PHE A 152 6.65 -3.32 3.10
N ASP A 153 6.77 -2.60 4.22
CA ASP A 153 8.06 -2.31 4.85
C ASP A 153 8.75 -3.61 5.29
N TYR A 154 7.98 -4.55 5.85
CA TYR A 154 8.48 -5.86 6.24
C TYR A 154 8.98 -6.65 5.02
N PHE A 155 8.19 -6.73 3.96
CA PHE A 155 8.56 -7.37 2.70
C PHE A 155 9.83 -6.76 2.09
N THR A 156 9.89 -5.43 2.04
CA THR A 156 11.03 -4.66 1.53
C THR A 156 12.30 -4.96 2.32
N ARG A 157 12.24 -4.90 3.65
CA ARG A 157 13.38 -5.19 4.52
C ARG A 157 13.86 -6.63 4.35
N ASN A 158 12.95 -7.58 4.25
CA ASN A 158 13.30 -8.99 4.04
C ASN A 158 14.01 -9.21 2.70
N ILE A 159 13.54 -8.58 1.62
CA ILE A 159 14.20 -8.65 0.31
C ILE A 159 15.60 -8.02 0.38
N LEU A 160 15.72 -6.85 1.00
CA LEU A 160 17.01 -6.16 1.13
C LEU A 160 18.01 -7.01 1.92
N PHE A 161 17.62 -7.52 3.08
CA PHE A 161 18.50 -8.36 3.90
C PHE A 161 18.81 -9.70 3.23
N GLY A 162 17.85 -10.30 2.53
CA GLY A 162 18.06 -11.52 1.76
C GLY A 162 19.07 -11.31 0.62
N ALA A 163 18.90 -10.23 -0.15
CA ALA A 163 19.81 -9.88 -1.24
C ALA A 163 21.23 -9.59 -0.73
N LEU A 164 21.36 -8.79 0.34
CA LEU A 164 22.65 -8.48 0.95
C LEU A 164 23.33 -9.72 1.54
N SER A 165 22.56 -10.59 2.21
CA SER A 165 23.07 -11.87 2.73
C SER A 165 23.61 -12.76 1.62
N ALA A 166 22.89 -12.86 0.49
CA ALA A 166 23.35 -13.61 -0.68
C ALA A 166 24.64 -13.02 -1.29
N VAL A 167 24.76 -11.69 -1.36
CA VAL A 167 25.99 -11.04 -1.84
C VAL A 167 27.17 -11.32 -0.92
N VAL A 168 26.99 -11.18 0.40
CA VAL A 168 28.05 -11.50 1.38
C VAL A 168 28.45 -12.97 1.27
N GLY A 169 27.48 -13.88 1.18
CA GLY A 169 27.74 -15.31 0.99
C GLY A 169 28.54 -15.59 -0.29
N LEU A 170 28.19 -14.94 -1.40
CA LEU A 170 28.92 -15.06 -2.66
C LEU A 170 30.36 -14.54 -2.54
N PHE A 171 30.57 -13.40 -1.88
CA PHE A 171 31.91 -12.85 -1.66
C PHE A 171 32.78 -13.76 -0.78
N LEU A 172 32.21 -14.33 0.29
CA LEU A 172 32.92 -15.26 1.18
C LEU A 172 33.23 -16.61 0.52
N ALA A 173 32.37 -17.07 -0.39
CA ALA A 173 32.56 -18.33 -1.10
C ALA A 173 33.61 -18.27 -2.22
N LEU A 174 34.01 -17.07 -2.67
CA LEU A 174 35.02 -16.92 -3.71
C LEU A 174 36.43 -17.14 -3.12
N PRO A 175 37.20 -18.14 -3.61
CA PRO A 175 38.53 -18.43 -3.08
C PRO A 175 39.50 -17.28 -3.32
N ASP A 176 40.25 -16.93 -2.28
CA ASP A 176 41.25 -15.86 -2.31
C ASP A 176 42.48 -16.31 -3.12
N ASP A 177 42.70 -15.68 -4.28
CA ASP A 177 43.75 -16.07 -5.23
C ASP A 177 45.18 -15.88 -4.66
N ARG A 178 45.31 -15.22 -3.50
CA ARG A 178 46.59 -15.08 -2.78
C ARG A 178 47.23 -16.42 -2.40
N LYS A 179 46.44 -17.46 -2.12
CA LYS A 179 47.00 -18.78 -1.72
C LYS A 179 47.65 -19.57 -2.86
N ARG A 180 47.53 -19.13 -4.11
CA ARG A 180 48.17 -19.81 -5.26
C ARG A 180 49.53 -19.25 -5.66
N ALA A 181 49.91 -18.07 -5.16
CA ALA A 181 51.19 -17.45 -5.50
C ALA A 181 52.36 -17.97 -4.62
N ASP A 182 52.08 -18.44 -3.41
CA ASP A 182 53.13 -18.77 -2.41
C ASP A 182 53.45 -20.28 -2.31
N GLY A 183 52.79 -21.14 -3.10
CA GLY A 183 52.90 -22.60 -3.01
C GLY A 183 53.71 -23.29 -4.12
N GLY A 184 54.39 -22.51 -4.97
CA GLY A 184 55.19 -23.00 -6.10
C GLY A 184 56.65 -22.63 -5.97
N SER A 185 57.36 -23.25 -5.02
CA SER A 185 58.83 -23.27 -4.97
C SER A 185 59.30 -24.68 -4.68
#